data_AF-A0A5M5BS85-F1
#
_entry.id   AF-A0A5M5BS85-F1
#
_cell.length_a   1.000
_cell.length_b   1.000
_cell.length_c   1.000
_cell.angle_alpha   90.00
_cell.angle_beta   90.00
_cell.angle_gamma   90.00
#
_symmetry.space_group_name_H-M   'P 1'
#
loop_
_entity.id
_entity.type
_entity.pdbx_description
1 polymer ?
#
loop_
_entity_poly.entity_id
_entity_poly.type
_entity_poly.pdbx_seq_one_letter_code
_entity_poly.pdbx_strand_id
1 'polypeptide(L)' 'MRKIDLIVIHCSATRADRSLTPDDLETQHRRRGFNGTGYHYYIRKDGTVHI' A
#
# COMPACT_ATOMS: atom_id res chain seq x y z
N MET A 1 20.06 4.35 12.02
CA MET A 1 18.70 3.85 11.75
C MET A 1 17.76 4.46 12.78
N ARG A 2 16.62 5.01 12.36
CA ARG A 2 15.61 5.58 13.28
C ARG A 2 14.96 4.46 14.10
N LYS A 3 14.72 4.67 15.40
CA LYS A 3 13.90 3.77 16.23
C LYS A 3 12.44 3.81 15.76
N ILE A 4 11.82 2.66 15.56
CA ILE A 4 10.40 2.52 15.19
C ILE A 4 9.70 1.77 16.33
N ASP A 5 8.77 2.44 17.02
CA ASP A 5 8.07 1.89 18.19
C ASP A 5 6.72 1.23 17.84
N LEU A 6 6.21 1.44 16.61
CA LEU A 6 4.89 0.97 16.17
C LEU A 6 4.90 0.55 14.70
N ILE A 7 4.25 -0.57 14.41
CA ILE A 7 3.87 -0.99 13.05
C ILE A 7 2.35 -0.94 12.95
N VAL A 8 1.84 -0.23 11.94
CA VAL A 8 0.39 -0.13 11.69
C VAL A 8 0.05 -0.93 10.44
N ILE A 9 -0.92 -1.84 10.56
CA ILE A 9 -1.41 -2.65 9.45
C ILE A 9 -2.72 -2.04 8.94
N HIS A 10 -2.76 -1.77 7.64
CA HIS A 10 -3.94 -1.27 6.93
C HIS A 10 -4.42 -2.28 5.89
N CYS A 11 -5.69 -2.20 5.50
CA CYS A 11 -6.21 -2.90 4.34
C CYS A 11 -6.51 -1.90 3.21
N SER A 12 -6.39 -2.33 1.96
CA SER A 12 -6.67 -1.47 0.80
C SER A 12 -8.17 -1.25 0.54
N ALA A 13 -9.04 -1.83 1.37
CA ALA A 13 -10.50 -1.84 1.22
C ALA A 13 -10.96 -2.23 -0.21
N THR A 14 -10.15 -3.03 -0.90
CA THR A 14 -10.43 -3.49 -2.26
C THR A 14 -11.40 -4.67 -2.19
N ARG A 15 -12.38 -4.70 -3.09
CA ARG A 15 -13.30 -5.84 -3.21
C ARG A 15 -12.53 -7.16 -3.40
N ALA A 16 -13.05 -8.24 -2.82
CA ALA A 16 -12.40 -9.55 -2.84
C ALA A 16 -12.17 -10.11 -4.26
N ASP A 17 -13.03 -9.74 -5.21
CA ASP A 17 -12.96 -10.14 -6.62
C ASP A 17 -12.04 -9.25 -7.49
N ARG A 18 -11.40 -8.24 -6.91
CA ARG A 18 -10.51 -7.32 -7.63
C ARG A 18 -9.09 -7.35 -7.08
N SER A 19 -8.11 -7.11 -7.94
CA SER A 19 -6.70 -7.01 -7.57
C SER A 19 -6.23 -5.58 -7.81
N LEU A 20 -5.88 -4.87 -6.74
CA LEU A 20 -5.41 -3.47 -6.80
C LEU A 20 -3.90 -3.42 -6.92
N THR A 21 -3.30 -3.31 -8.10
CA THR A 21 -1.83 -3.39 -8.29
C THR A 21 -1.07 -2.27 -7.55
N PRO A 22 0.26 -2.40 -7.34
CA PRO A 22 1.07 -1.31 -6.80
C PRO A 22 0.95 -0.01 -7.61
N ASP A 23 0.89 -0.11 -8.95
CA ASP A 23 0.72 1.04 -9.83
C ASP A 23 -0.67 1.68 -9.69
N ASP A 24 -1.71 0.87 -9.49
CA ASP A 24 -3.05 1.38 -9.18
C ASP A 24 -3.06 2.14 -7.85
N LEU A 25 -2.41 1.58 -6.83
CA LEU A 25 -2.30 2.18 -5.50
C LEU A 25 -1.54 3.51 -5.55
N GLU A 26 -0.39 3.54 -6.23
CA GLU A 26 0.40 4.75 -6.49
C GLU A 26 -0.46 5.82 -7.16
N THR A 27 -1.19 5.45 -8.22
CA THR A 27 -2.08 6.35 -8.95
C THR A 27 -3.18 6.90 -8.03
N GLN A 28 -3.82 6.04 -7.23
CA GLN A 28 -4.89 6.45 -6.31
C GLN A 28 -4.37 7.42 -5.24
N HIS A 29 -3.20 7.17 -4.67
CA HIS A 29 -2.61 8.04 -3.66
C HIS A 29 -2.15 9.37 -4.26
N ARG A 30 -1.54 9.38 -5.45
CA ARG A 30 -1.19 10.63 -6.15
C ARG A 30 -2.41 11.47 -6.48
N ARG A 31 -3.53 10.86 -6.90
CA ARG A 31 -4.81 11.57 -7.10
C ARG A 31 -5.35 12.21 -5.83
N ARG A 32 -4.96 11.71 -4.65
CA ARG A 32 -5.30 12.29 -3.34
C ARG A 32 -4.29 13.35 -2.87
N GLY A 33 -3.32 13.72 -3.70
CA GLY A 33 -2.29 14.72 -3.40
C GLY A 33 -1.07 14.18 -2.67
N PHE A 34 -0.90 12.86 -2.59
CA PHE A 34 0.27 12.26 -1.93
C PHE A 34 1.43 12.19 -2.92
N ASN A 35 2.67 12.28 -2.43
CA ASN A 35 3.86 12.08 -3.27
C ASN A 35 4.21 10.59 -3.39
N GLY A 36 3.30 9.83 -3.98
CA GLY A 36 3.36 8.38 -4.12
C GLY A 36 2.59 7.62 -3.04
N THR A 37 2.86 6.31 -2.90
CA THR A 37 2.22 5.46 -1.90
C THR A 37 2.48 5.99 -0.47
N GLY A 38 1.47 5.84 0.39
CA GLY A 38 1.50 6.30 1.77
C GLY A 38 1.91 5.20 2.75
N TYR A 39 2.24 4.02 2.24
CA TYR A 39 2.60 2.84 3.02
C TYR A 39 4.06 2.49 2.78
N HIS A 40 4.72 1.99 3.82
CA HIS A 40 6.12 1.53 3.74
C HIS A 40 6.27 0.17 3.06
N TYR A 41 5.21 -0.64 3.06
CA TYR A 41 5.16 -1.96 2.43
C TYR A 41 3.75 -2.22 1.89
N TYR A 42 3.65 -2.97 0.80
CA TYR A 42 2.37 -3.41 0.25
C TYR A 42 2.39 -4.92 -0.05
N ILE A 43 1.50 -5.67 0.62
CA ILE A 43 1.39 -7.12 0.51
C ILE A 43 0.26 -7.48 -0.45
N ARG A 44 0.58 -8.24 -1.49
CA ARG A 44 -0.35 -8.72 -2.52
C ARG A 44 -1.08 -9.98 -2.07
N LYS A 45 -2.17 -10.32 -2.75
CA LYS A 45 -2.94 -11.55 -2.48
C LYS A 45 -2.13 -12.84 -2.70
N ASP A 46 -1.13 -12.80 -3.57
CA ASP A 46 -0.21 -13.91 -3.84
C ASP A 46 0.96 -13.97 -2.83
N GLY A 47 1.00 -13.08 -1.84
CA GLY A 47 2.06 -13.00 -0.84
C GLY A 47 3.27 -12.15 -1.26
N THR A 48 3.34 -11.64 -2.50
CA THR A 48 4.42 -10.74 -2.93
C THR A 48 4.41 -9.45 -2.11
N VAL A 49 5.60 -8.99 -1.71
CA VAL A 49 5.79 -7.76 -0.92
C VAL A 49 6.50 -6.71 -1.77
N HIS A 50 5.92 -5.51 -1.84
CA HIS A 50 6.51 -4.33 -2.45
C HIS A 50 6.98 -3.34 -1.37
N ILE A 51 8.05 -2.62 -1.68
CA ILE A 51 8.67 -1.55 -0.87
C ILE A 51 8.37 -0.19 -1.47
#